data_AF-A0A158PMK6-F1
#
_entry.id   AF-A0A158PMK6-F1
#
_cell.length_a   1.000
_cell.length_b   1.000
_cell.length_c   1.000
_cell.angle_alpha   90.00
_cell.angle_beta   90.00
_cell.angle_gamma   90.00
#
_symmetry.space_group_name_H-M   'P 1'
#
loop_
_entity.id
_entity.type
_entity.pdbx_description
1 polymer ?
#
loop_
_entity_poly.entity_id
_entity_poly.type
_entity_poly.pdbx_seq_one_letter_code
_entity_poly.pdbx_strand_id
1 'polypeptide(L)'
;MSSTSSVCSSNDIDCAERRIPTAIRRDVERFSMFISRLRAALDVNTNVPGSADGESMCVSVHAALEMVSESMRDLFKHSQFKTNHVILPSLQLVQSVKDLKFDSAMVDTTRVENVIDQLESAVLNTIISSHVTQPSPIRHSTLTRRAKQSFDDTQGNLGQT
;
A
#
# COMPACT_ATOMS: atom_id res chain seq x y z
N MET A 1 22.27 40.52 -26.82
CA MET A 1 23.58 40.22 -26.23
C MET A 1 23.43 40.50 -24.73
N SER A 2 23.15 39.44 -23.94
CA SER A 2 24.06 38.83 -22.93
C SER A 2 24.20 39.75 -21.71
N SER A 3 23.95 39.38 -20.44
CA SER A 3 23.89 38.11 -19.70
C SER A 3 23.00 38.34 -18.46
N THR A 4 22.05 37.46 -18.11
CA THR A 4 22.15 36.39 -17.10
C THR A 4 22.90 36.69 -15.79
N SER A 5 22.24 36.19 -14.72
CA SER A 5 22.74 35.90 -13.36
C SER A 5 22.62 37.04 -12.33
N SER A 6 22.30 36.79 -11.06
CA SER A 6 22.49 35.54 -10.31
C SER A 6 21.63 35.46 -9.04
N VAL A 7 21.39 34.21 -8.62
CA VAL A 7 21.10 33.72 -7.26
C VAL A 7 20.02 34.40 -6.42
N CYS A 8 18.83 33.80 -6.43
CA CYS A 8 17.99 33.77 -5.23
C CYS A 8 17.92 32.32 -4.74
N SER A 9 18.66 32.10 -3.64
CA SER A 9 18.47 31.13 -2.57
C SER A 9 18.07 29.71 -2.95
N SER A 10 18.97 28.78 -2.62
CA SER A 10 18.67 27.36 -2.44
C SER A 10 17.39 27.21 -1.61
N ASN A 11 16.28 26.92 -2.26
CA ASN A 11 15.20 26.19 -1.63
C ASN A 11 15.39 24.74 -2.09
N ASP A 12 16.07 23.95 -1.27
CA ASP A 12 16.06 22.49 -1.31
C ASP A 12 14.67 21.95 -0.91
N ILE A 13 13.62 22.43 -1.59
CA ILE A 13 12.24 22.12 -1.29
C ILE A 13 11.47 21.98 -2.60
N ASP A 14 11.91 21.06 -3.46
CA ASP A 14 11.01 20.46 -4.46
C ASP A 14 11.49 19.07 -4.95
N CYS A 15 12.09 18.29 -4.05
CA CYS A 15 12.21 16.84 -4.23
C CYS A 15 11.09 16.12 -3.45
N ALA A 16 9.91 16.75 -3.38
CA ALA A 16 8.68 16.22 -2.80
C ALA A 16 7.89 15.37 -3.81
N GLU A 17 8.55 14.95 -4.90
CA GLU A 17 7.95 14.14 -5.94
C GLU A 17 7.96 12.67 -5.52
N ARG A 18 6.79 12.18 -5.09
CA ARG A 18 6.40 10.75 -5.07
C ARG A 18 7.31 9.79 -4.28
N ARG A 19 7.83 10.21 -3.14
CA ARG A 19 8.58 9.28 -2.26
C ARG A 19 7.63 8.61 -1.28
N ILE A 20 7.64 7.27 -1.24
CA ILE A 20 6.94 6.48 -0.22
C ILE A 20 7.33 7.02 1.17
N PRO A 21 6.36 7.41 2.03
CA PRO A 21 6.67 7.93 3.35
C PRO A 21 7.52 6.95 4.17
N THR A 22 8.48 7.47 4.92
CA THR A 22 9.46 6.65 5.67
C THR A 22 8.81 5.67 6.65
N ALA A 23 7.71 6.07 7.30
CA ALA A 23 6.93 5.20 8.18
C ALA A 23 6.33 4.01 7.43
N ILE A 24 5.70 4.26 6.27
CA ILE A 24 5.14 3.20 5.43
C ILE A 24 6.25 2.26 4.95
N ARG A 25 7.38 2.81 4.49
CA ARG A 25 8.53 2.01 4.04
C ARG A 25 9.02 1.07 5.14
N ARG A 26 9.23 1.59 6.36
CA ARG A 26 9.66 0.78 7.52
C ARG A 26 8.66 -0.33 7.85
N ASP A 27 7.37 0.00 7.85
CA ASP A 27 6.33 -0.97 8.21
C ASP A 27 6.21 -2.07 7.12
N VAL A 28 6.40 -1.72 5.84
CA VAL A 28 6.48 -2.68 4.71
C VAL A 28 7.74 -3.56 4.78
N GLU A 29 8.90 -2.99 5.10
CA GLU A 29 10.14 -3.74 5.30
C GLU A 29 9.99 -4.76 6.43
N ARG A 30 9.37 -4.35 7.55
CA ARG A 30 9.06 -5.24 8.67
C ARG A 30 8.11 -6.35 8.26
N PHE A 31 7.04 -6.01 7.53
CA PHE A 31 6.11 -7.00 6.98
C PHE A 31 6.83 -8.03 6.09
N SER A 32 7.65 -7.57 5.14
CA SER A 32 8.40 -8.45 4.24
C SER A 32 9.34 -9.39 5.01
N MET A 33 10.06 -8.87 6.00
CA MET A 33 10.93 -9.68 6.87
C MET A 33 10.15 -10.80 7.59
N PHE A 34 8.96 -10.49 8.11
CA PHE A 34 8.14 -11.47 8.82
C PHE A 34 7.49 -12.48 7.88
N ILE A 35 7.12 -12.08 6.67
CA ILE A 35 6.70 -13.03 5.64
C ILE A 35 7.82 -13.98 5.25
N SER A 36 9.06 -13.50 5.08
CA SER A 36 10.22 -14.37 4.83
C SER A 36 10.45 -15.36 5.96
N ARG A 37 10.30 -14.92 7.22
CA ARG A 37 10.37 -15.82 8.39
C ARG A 37 9.26 -16.86 8.39
N LEU A 38 8.03 -16.49 8.03
CA LEU A 38 6.92 -17.42 7.93
C LEU A 38 7.16 -18.47 6.84
N ARG A 39 7.67 -18.07 5.67
CA ARG A 39 8.07 -19.01 4.61
C ARG A 39 9.15 -19.98 5.08
N ALA A 40 10.17 -19.49 5.78
CA ALA A 40 11.20 -20.36 6.34
C ALA A 40 10.62 -21.35 7.36
N ALA A 41 9.73 -20.91 8.24
CA ALA A 41 9.06 -21.80 9.20
C ALA A 41 8.17 -22.85 8.53
N LEU A 42 7.63 -22.56 7.34
CA LEU A 42 6.84 -23.50 6.54
C LEU A 42 7.71 -24.48 5.73
N ASP A 43 8.99 -24.17 5.50
CA ASP A 43 9.88 -25.02 4.70
C ASP A 43 10.30 -26.27 5.47
N VAL A 44 9.68 -27.39 5.11
CA VAL A 44 9.91 -28.73 5.67
C VAL A 44 11.37 -29.17 5.54
N ASN A 45 12.12 -28.66 4.56
CA ASN A 45 13.54 -29.01 4.36
C ASN A 45 14.48 -28.31 5.36
N THR A 46 14.04 -27.18 5.93
CA THR A 46 14.78 -26.45 6.98
C THR A 46 14.43 -26.94 8.38
N ASN A 47 13.24 -27.51 8.53
CA ASN A 47 12.73 -28.10 9.77
C ASN A 47 13.18 -29.57 9.90
N VAL A 48 14.50 -29.82 9.87
CA VAL A 48 15.04 -31.16 10.11
C VAL A 48 14.73 -31.59 11.55
N PRO A 49 14.11 -32.75 11.80
CA PRO A 49 13.96 -33.28 13.15
C PRO A 49 15.35 -33.58 13.72
N GLY A 50 15.90 -32.63 14.50
CA GLY A 50 17.27 -32.69 15.02
C GLY A 50 18.05 -31.36 15.00
N SER A 51 17.52 -30.27 14.44
CA SER A 51 18.14 -28.96 14.56
C SER A 51 17.93 -28.38 15.97
N ALA A 52 19.01 -28.41 16.74
CA ALA A 52 19.43 -27.70 17.97
C ALA A 52 18.42 -27.07 18.98
N ASP A 53 17.22 -26.63 18.59
CA ASP A 53 16.33 -25.86 19.49
C ASP A 53 15.04 -26.60 19.89
N GLY A 54 14.73 -27.75 19.30
CA GLY A 54 13.59 -28.59 19.73
C GLY A 54 12.20 -27.95 19.60
N GLU A 55 12.10 -26.74 19.03
CA GLU A 55 10.82 -26.11 18.72
C GLU A 55 10.13 -26.86 17.58
N SER A 56 8.87 -27.25 17.81
CA SER A 56 8.08 -27.92 16.79
C SER A 56 7.73 -26.93 15.68
N MET A 57 7.66 -27.41 14.43
CA MET A 57 7.24 -26.62 13.27
C MET A 57 5.96 -25.82 13.54
N CYS A 58 5.00 -26.42 14.26
CA CYS A 58 3.77 -25.75 14.71
C CYS A 58 4.05 -24.46 15.50
N VAL A 59 4.94 -24.52 16.50
CA VAL A 59 5.31 -23.37 17.33
C VAL A 59 5.98 -22.30 16.47
N SER A 60 6.95 -22.68 15.64
CA SER A 60 7.68 -21.73 14.78
C SER A 60 6.77 -21.04 13.76
N VAL A 61 5.86 -21.78 13.14
CA VAL A 61 4.88 -21.23 12.18
C VAL A 61 3.91 -20.28 12.90
N HIS A 62 3.40 -20.65 14.07
CA HIS A 62 2.49 -19.77 14.82
C HIS A 62 3.17 -18.49 15.32
N ALA A 63 4.41 -18.57 15.81
CA ALA A 63 5.19 -17.40 16.20
C ALA A 63 5.48 -16.47 15.00
N ALA A 64 5.83 -17.05 13.84
CA ALA A 64 6.03 -16.28 12.62
C ALA A 64 4.73 -15.62 12.13
N LEU A 65 3.60 -16.34 12.18
CA LEU A 65 2.28 -15.80 11.84
C LEU A 65 1.86 -14.65 12.77
N GLU A 66 2.19 -14.73 14.06
CA GLU A 66 1.90 -13.65 15.01
C GLU A 66 2.67 -12.38 14.65
N MET A 67 3.96 -12.50 14.30
CA MET A 67 4.75 -11.38 13.80
C MET A 67 4.16 -10.79 12.50
N VAL A 68 3.76 -11.63 11.54
CA VAL A 68 3.08 -11.17 10.32
C VAL A 68 1.79 -10.42 10.68
N SER A 69 0.96 -10.98 11.55
CA SER A 69 -0.29 -10.36 12.00
C SER A 69 -0.04 -9.01 12.69
N GLU A 70 1.04 -8.89 13.46
CA GLU A 70 1.49 -7.63 14.04
C GLU A 70 1.86 -6.59 12.97
N SER A 71 2.69 -6.97 12.00
CA SER A 71 3.03 -6.06 10.92
C SER A 71 1.83 -5.65 10.07
N MET A 72 0.83 -6.52 9.90
CA MET A 72 -0.43 -6.17 9.25
C MET A 72 -1.20 -5.11 10.04
N ARG A 73 -1.24 -5.21 11.39
CA ARG A 73 -1.83 -4.18 12.24
C ARG A 73 -1.12 -2.84 12.07
N ASP A 74 0.21 -2.85 11.95
CA ASP A 74 1.00 -1.65 11.65
C ASP A 74 0.65 -1.06 10.29
N LEU A 75 0.57 -1.89 9.23
CA LEU A 75 0.17 -1.45 7.90
C LEU A 75 -1.25 -0.86 7.89
N PHE A 76 -2.18 -1.45 8.63
CA PHE A 76 -3.55 -0.95 8.75
C PHE A 76 -3.67 0.37 9.53
N LYS A 77 -2.59 0.90 10.13
CA LYS A 77 -2.60 2.30 10.63
C LYS A 77 -2.66 3.30 9.46
N HIS A 78 -2.20 2.91 8.26
CA HIS A 78 -2.26 3.72 7.06
C HIS A 78 -3.53 3.38 6.25
N SER A 79 -4.34 4.39 5.95
CA SER A 79 -5.67 4.21 5.32
C SER A 79 -5.63 3.47 3.98
N GLN A 80 -4.58 3.67 3.18
CA GLN A 80 -4.43 3.04 1.87
C GLN A 80 -4.37 1.50 1.90
N PHE A 81 -3.99 0.89 3.03
CA PHE A 81 -3.98 -0.58 3.17
C PHE A 81 -5.31 -1.13 3.71
N LYS A 82 -6.27 -0.28 4.10
CA LYS A 82 -7.59 -0.71 4.59
C LYS A 82 -8.53 -1.04 3.43
N THR A 83 -8.08 -1.91 2.53
CA THR A 83 -8.86 -2.35 1.37
C THR A 83 -9.18 -3.83 1.50
N ASN A 84 -10.28 -4.28 0.89
CA ASN A 84 -10.64 -5.70 0.88
C ASN A 84 -9.54 -6.56 0.24
N HIS A 85 -8.82 -6.03 -0.74
CA HIS A 85 -7.72 -6.71 -1.41
C HIS A 85 -6.55 -7.03 -0.48
N VAL A 86 -6.36 -6.27 0.61
CA VAL A 86 -5.32 -6.53 1.61
C VAL A 86 -5.90 -7.24 2.85
N ILE A 87 -7.08 -6.81 3.30
CA ILE A 87 -7.74 -7.36 4.49
C ILE A 87 -8.10 -8.83 4.27
N LEU A 88 -8.72 -9.21 3.15
CA LEU A 88 -9.19 -10.58 2.94
C LEU A 88 -8.03 -11.58 2.91
N PRO A 89 -6.94 -11.39 2.14
CA PRO A 89 -5.80 -12.30 2.19
C PRO A 89 -5.15 -12.36 3.58
N SER A 90 -5.11 -11.25 4.32
CA SER A 90 -4.56 -11.25 5.68
C SER A 90 -5.34 -12.14 6.65
N LEU A 91 -6.68 -12.13 6.56
CA LEU A 91 -7.55 -13.02 7.35
C LEU A 91 -7.46 -14.47 6.87
N GLN A 92 -7.42 -14.67 5.55
CA GLN A 92 -7.24 -15.98 4.94
C GLN A 92 -5.93 -16.63 5.34
N LEU A 93 -4.86 -15.85 5.54
CA LEU A 93 -3.56 -16.36 5.96
C LEU A 93 -3.62 -16.96 7.36
N VAL A 94 -4.28 -16.26 8.30
CA VAL A 94 -4.49 -16.78 9.65
C VAL A 94 -5.30 -18.07 9.62
N GLN A 95 -6.35 -18.11 8.79
CA GLN A 95 -7.18 -19.30 8.68
C GLN A 95 -6.45 -20.46 8.00
N SER A 96 -5.68 -20.21 6.94
CA SER A 96 -4.95 -21.26 6.21
C SER A 96 -3.89 -21.91 7.09
N VAL A 97 -3.18 -21.15 7.92
CA VAL A 97 -2.24 -21.70 8.90
C VAL A 97 -2.95 -22.53 9.98
N LYS A 98 -4.09 -22.06 10.49
CA LYS A 98 -4.88 -22.83 11.48
C LYS A 98 -5.42 -24.16 10.93
N ASP A 99 -5.62 -24.24 9.63
CA ASP A 99 -6.12 -25.45 8.97
C ASP A 99 -5.01 -26.49 8.69
N LEU A 100 -3.73 -26.12 8.89
CA LEU A 100 -2.59 -27.04 8.73
C LEU A 100 -2.69 -28.23 9.69
N LYS A 101 -2.26 -29.39 9.22
CA LYS A 101 -2.21 -30.64 9.99
C LYS A 101 -0.78 -30.95 10.39
N PHE A 102 -0.29 -30.29 11.45
CA PHE A 102 1.08 -30.46 11.94
C PHE A 102 1.39 -31.88 12.47
N ASP A 103 0.38 -32.65 12.84
CA ASP A 103 0.54 -34.05 13.29
C ASP A 103 0.63 -35.05 12.12
N SER A 104 0.50 -34.59 10.87
CA SER A 104 0.60 -35.42 9.68
C SER A 104 2.05 -35.72 9.33
N ALA A 105 2.33 -36.89 8.74
CA ALA A 105 3.66 -37.27 8.23
C ALA A 105 4.19 -36.30 7.15
N MET A 106 3.29 -35.57 6.48
CA MET A 106 3.63 -34.51 5.55
C MET A 106 2.61 -33.37 5.72
N VAL A 107 3.10 -32.15 5.90
CA VAL A 107 2.28 -30.94 6.04
C VAL A 107 2.12 -30.31 4.66
N ASP A 108 0.90 -30.20 4.15
CA ASP A 108 0.63 -29.48 2.90
C ASP A 108 0.53 -27.97 3.17
N THR A 109 1.56 -27.24 2.76
CA THR A 109 1.68 -25.79 2.91
C THR A 109 1.16 -25.01 1.70
N THR A 110 0.76 -25.69 0.62
CA THR A 110 0.42 -25.09 -0.68
C THR A 110 -0.61 -23.98 -0.55
N ARG A 111 -1.66 -24.19 0.25
CA ARG A 111 -2.70 -23.17 0.46
C ARG A 111 -2.17 -21.95 1.20
N VAL A 112 -1.26 -22.13 2.15
CA VAL A 112 -0.66 -21.04 2.93
C VAL A 112 0.23 -20.20 2.01
N GLU A 113 1.10 -20.84 1.24
CA GLU A 113 2.01 -20.18 0.29
C GLU A 113 1.25 -19.34 -0.75
N ASN A 114 0.18 -19.89 -1.34
CA ASN A 114 -0.66 -19.15 -2.28
C ASN A 114 -1.30 -17.89 -1.67
N VAL A 115 -1.65 -17.92 -0.38
CA VAL A 115 -2.22 -16.76 0.30
C VAL A 115 -1.14 -15.75 0.65
N ILE A 116 0.07 -16.21 1.02
CA ILE A 116 1.24 -15.34 1.22
C ILE A 116 1.51 -14.54 -0.06
N ASP A 117 1.56 -15.20 -1.23
CA ASP A 117 1.83 -14.55 -2.51
C ASP A 117 0.77 -13.49 -2.85
N GLN A 118 -0.51 -13.81 -2.60
CA GLN A 118 -1.61 -12.86 -2.78
C GLN A 118 -1.48 -11.65 -1.86
N LEU A 119 -1.13 -11.87 -0.59
CA LEU A 119 -1.00 -10.79 0.39
C LEU A 119 0.18 -9.87 0.06
N GLU A 120 1.35 -10.42 -0.28
CA GLU A 120 2.51 -9.62 -0.71
C GLU A 120 2.21 -8.80 -1.96
N SER A 121 1.57 -9.43 -2.96
CA SER A 121 1.14 -8.73 -4.18
C SER A 121 0.16 -7.61 -3.87
N ALA A 122 -0.82 -7.83 -2.99
CA ALA A 122 -1.78 -6.80 -2.59
C ALA A 122 -1.11 -5.61 -1.87
N VAL A 123 -0.15 -5.87 -0.98
CA VAL A 123 0.63 -4.83 -0.29
C VAL A 123 1.46 -4.04 -1.31
N LEU A 124 2.16 -4.72 -2.21
CA LEU A 124 2.96 -4.08 -3.27
C LEU A 124 2.10 -3.22 -4.21
N ASN A 125 0.99 -3.77 -4.70
CA ASN A 125 0.06 -3.06 -5.59
C ASN A 125 -0.54 -1.82 -4.92
N THR A 126 -0.80 -1.91 -3.62
CA THR A 126 -1.26 -0.76 -2.83
C THR A 126 -0.21 0.34 -2.81
N ILE A 127 1.07 0.01 -2.60
CA ILE A 127 2.18 0.98 -2.61
C ILE A 127 2.30 1.64 -3.99
N ILE A 128 2.26 0.85 -5.06
CA ILE A 128 2.34 1.35 -6.44
C ILE A 128 1.19 2.32 -6.72
N SER A 129 -0.04 1.92 -6.38
CA SER A 129 -1.24 2.70 -6.65
C SER A 129 -1.30 4.00 -5.85
N SER A 130 -0.82 3.99 -4.61
CA SER A 130 -0.87 5.15 -3.70
C SER A 130 0.30 6.12 -3.88
N HIS A 131 1.50 5.65 -4.23
CA HIS A 131 2.71 6.48 -4.24
C HIS A 131 3.41 6.59 -5.60
N VAL A 132 3.18 5.66 -6.53
CA VAL A 132 3.91 5.63 -7.82
C VAL A 132 3.05 6.17 -8.97
N THR A 133 1.78 5.77 -9.05
CA THR A 133 0.96 6.01 -10.25
C THR A 133 -0.04 7.17 -10.17
N GLN A 134 -0.08 7.97 -9.08
CA GLN A 134 -1.07 9.06 -9.03
C GLN A 134 -0.87 10.07 -10.17
N PRO A 135 -1.90 10.31 -11.02
CA PRO A 135 -1.93 11.48 -11.90
C PRO A 135 -2.09 12.71 -11.01
N SER A 136 -1.29 13.75 -11.23
CA SER A 136 -1.49 15.06 -10.60
C SER A 136 -2.96 15.47 -10.80
N PRO A 137 -3.69 15.88 -9.75
CA PRO A 137 -5.01 16.44 -9.96
C PRO A 137 -4.81 17.71 -10.79
N ILE A 138 -5.28 17.67 -12.04
CA ILE A 138 -5.38 18.85 -12.90
C ILE A 138 -6.25 19.84 -12.12
N ARG A 139 -5.61 20.86 -11.56
CA ARG A 139 -6.32 22.01 -10.98
C ARG A 139 -7.04 22.68 -12.13
N HIS A 140 -8.30 22.34 -12.35
CA HIS A 140 -9.20 23.15 -13.16
C HIS A 140 -9.44 24.45 -12.39
N SER A 141 -8.52 25.42 -12.55
CA SER A 141 -8.79 26.82 -12.26
C SER A 141 -9.88 27.28 -13.23
N THR A 142 -11.14 27.21 -12.81
CA THR A 142 -12.24 27.90 -13.48
C THR A 142 -12.10 29.40 -13.24
N LEU A 143 -11.25 30.05 -14.04
CA LEU A 143 -11.25 31.50 -14.18
C LEU A 143 -12.47 31.89 -15.04
N THR A 144 -13.63 32.00 -14.41
CA THR A 144 -14.87 32.44 -15.06
C THR A 144 -14.81 33.96 -15.32
N ARG A 145 -14.08 34.39 -16.36
CA ARG A 145 -14.14 35.78 -16.85
C ARG A 145 -15.38 35.94 -17.73
N ARG A 146 -16.52 36.25 -17.14
CA ARG A 146 -17.73 36.62 -17.89
C ARG A 146 -17.56 38.03 -18.48
N ALA A 147 -17.27 38.12 -19.77
CA ALA A 147 -17.42 39.35 -20.54
C ALA A 147 -18.91 39.66 -20.68
N LYS A 148 -19.36 40.82 -20.18
CA LYS A 148 -20.67 41.39 -20.50
C LYS A 148 -20.58 41.97 -21.92
N GLN A 149 -21.13 41.27 -22.91
CA GLN A 149 -21.50 41.88 -24.18
C GLN A 149 -22.77 42.71 -23.95
N SER A 150 -22.72 44.01 -24.25
CA SER A 150 -23.89 44.86 -24.37
C SER A 150 -24.53 44.62 -25.74
N PHE A 151 -25.79 44.22 -25.74
CA PHE A 151 -26.69 44.39 -26.86
C PHE A 151 -28.02 44.81 -26.23
N ASP A 152 -28.53 45.98 -26.61
CA ASP A 152 -29.96 46.12 -26.82
C ASP A 152 -30.21 47.28 -27.78
N ASP A 153 -30.76 46.90 -28.92
CA ASP A 153 -31.21 47.73 -30.03
C ASP A 153 -32.74 47.80 -29.94
N THR A 154 -33.26 49.02 -29.85
CA THR A 154 -34.42 49.54 -30.60
C THR A 154 -35.84 48.92 -30.43
N GLN A 155 -36.73 49.80 -29.95
CA GLN A 155 -38.18 49.98 -30.19
C GLN A 155 -39.24 49.04 -29.59
N GLY A 156 -40.19 49.68 -28.87
CA GLY A 156 -41.51 49.11 -28.55
C GLY A 156 -42.42 50.02 -27.70
N ASN A 157 -42.93 51.09 -28.31
CA ASN A 157 -44.17 51.84 -28.06
C ASN A 157 -45.07 51.48 -26.84
N LEU A 158 -45.44 52.47 -25.99
CA LEU A 158 -46.82 52.94 -25.76
C LEU A 158 -46.92 53.95 -24.59
N GLY A 159 -47.56 55.09 -24.88
CA GLY A 159 -48.50 55.75 -23.96
C GLY A 159 -47.97 56.87 -23.05
N GLN A 160 -48.34 58.12 -23.35
CA GLN A 160 -49.03 58.98 -22.39
C GLN A 160 -49.60 60.26 -23.06
N THR A 161 -50.90 60.45 -22.80
CA THR A 161 -51.72 61.68 -22.65
C THR A 161 -51.58 62.82 -23.65
#